data_AF-A0A2T7FT39-F1
#
_entry.id   AF-A0A2T7FT39-F1
#
_cell.length_a   1.000
_cell.length_b   1.000
_cell.length_c   1.000
_cell.angle_alpha   90.00
_cell.angle_beta   90.00
_cell.angle_gamma   90.00
#
_symmetry.space_group_name_H-M   'P 1'
#
loop_
_entity.id
_entity.type
_entity.pdbx_description
1 polymer ?
#
loop_
_entity_poly.entity_id
_entity_poly.type
_entity_poly.pdbx_seq_one_letter_code
_entity_poly.pdbx_strand_id
1 'polypeptide(L)'
;MKYIRYTFWAIVAICLIIVGMANRGIVTLRAIPEALANPLGVSPDINMPLFMAIFIGVGIGLLIGFLWEWVREHQVRAEARRKSREVEALRREVDRLKEQRHEGKDEIVALVDKTG
;
A
#
# COMPACT_ATOMS: atom_id res chain seq x y z
N MET A 1 5.22 -16.93 17.68
CA MET A 1 4.67 -15.84 16.84
C MET A 1 3.57 -16.27 15.85
N LYS A 2 3.71 -17.40 15.13
CA LYS A 2 2.66 -17.86 14.19
C LYS A 2 1.39 -18.37 14.89
N TYR A 3 1.53 -19.11 15.99
CA TYR A 3 0.40 -19.63 16.77
C TYR A 3 -0.53 -18.53 17.29
N ILE A 4 0.01 -17.45 17.86
CA ILE A 4 -0.80 -16.32 18.35
C ILE A 4 -1.62 -15.69 17.21
N ARG A 5 -1.02 -15.52 16.03
CA ARG A 5 -1.75 -15.02 14.85
C ARG A 5 -2.88 -15.97 14.42
N TYR A 6 -2.62 -17.28 14.38
CA TYR A 6 -3.65 -18.25 14.01
C TYR A 6 -4.78 -18.32 15.05
N THR A 7 -4.45 -18.29 16.33
CA THR A 7 -5.45 -18.27 17.41
C THR A 7 -6.31 -17.02 17.32
N PHE A 8 -5.71 -15.86 17.05
CA PHE A 8 -6.46 -14.61 16.85
C PHE A 8 -7.43 -14.73 15.66
N TRP A 9 -6.96 -15.18 14.49
CA TRP A 9 -7.81 -15.36 13.31
C TRP A 9 -8.90 -16.42 13.51
N ALA A 10 -8.61 -17.49 14.26
CA ALA A 10 -9.60 -18.51 14.61
C ALA A 10 -10.71 -17.93 15.48
N ILE A 11 -10.38 -17.12 16.49
CA ILE A 11 -11.36 -16.43 17.34
C ILE A 11 -12.21 -15.48 16.49
N VAL A 12 -11.59 -14.68 15.63
CA VAL A 12 -12.30 -13.76 14.72
C VAL A 12 -13.26 -14.55 13.81
N ALA A 13 -12.81 -15.66 13.22
CA ALA A 13 -13.64 -16.50 12.35
C ALA A 13 -14.86 -17.07 13.10
N ILE A 14 -14.67 -17.56 14.33
CA ILE A 14 -15.76 -18.05 15.18
C ILE A 14 -16.75 -16.93 15.48
N CYS A 15 -16.28 -15.75 15.88
CA CYS A 15 -17.14 -14.59 16.12
C CYS A 15 -17.96 -14.22 14.87
N LEU A 16 -17.34 -14.20 13.70
CA LEU A 16 -18.03 -13.93 12.43
C LEU A 16 -19.10 -14.97 12.14
N ILE A 17 -18.84 -16.26 12.37
CA ILE A 17 -19.83 -17.33 12.19
C ILE A 17 -21.02 -17.14 13.14
N ILE A 18 -20.76 -16.82 14.42
CA ILE A 18 -21.82 -16.58 15.41
C ILE A 18 -22.68 -15.39 15.00
N VAL A 19 -22.05 -14.27 14.64
CA VAL A 19 -22.76 -13.07 14.15
C VAL A 19 -23.56 -13.41 12.90
N GLY A 20 -22.99 -14.17 11.97
CA GLY A 20 -23.68 -14.60 10.74
C GLY A 20 -24.90 -15.46 11.01
N MET A 21 -24.75 -16.44 11.90
CA MET A 21 -25.82 -17.36 12.27
C MET A 21 -26.92 -16.69 13.10
N ALA A 22 -26.58 -15.71 13.93
CA ALA A 22 -27.54 -14.90 14.69
C ALA A 22 -28.31 -13.93 13.77
N ASN A 23 -27.65 -13.37 12.76
CA ASN A 23 -28.20 -12.34 11.88
C ASN A 23 -28.60 -12.91 10.50
N ARG A 24 -29.33 -14.03 10.50
CA ARG A 24 -29.89 -14.67 9.29
C ARG A 24 -31.18 -14.02 8.78
N GLY A 25 -31.70 -13.02 9.51
CA GLY A 25 -32.88 -12.28 9.10
C GLY A 25 -32.70 -11.64 7.73
N ILE A 26 -33.73 -11.78 6.88
CA ILE A 26 -33.77 -11.15 5.56
C ILE A 26 -34.02 -9.66 5.76
N VAL A 27 -33.17 -8.83 5.14
CA VAL A 27 -33.31 -7.38 5.11
C VAL A 27 -33.34 -6.91 3.66
N THR A 28 -34.10 -5.84 3.42
CA THR A 28 -34.17 -5.20 2.11
C THR A 28 -33.11 -4.12 2.02
N LEU A 29 -32.11 -4.31 1.16
CA LEU A 29 -31.18 -3.25 0.80
C LEU A 29 -31.80 -2.40 -0.31
N ARG A 30 -31.92 -1.11 -0.04
CA ARG A 30 -32.40 -0.11 -1.00
C ARG A 30 -31.23 0.73 -1.45
N ALA A 31 -30.92 0.70 -2.75
CA ALA A 31 -29.82 1.50 -3.28
C ALA A 31 -30.17 2.99 -3.37
N ILE A 32 -31.47 3.33 -3.46
CA ILE A 32 -31.95 4.71 -3.55
C ILE A 32 -33.08 4.99 -2.55
N PRO A 33 -33.21 6.24 -2.06
CA PRO A 33 -34.34 6.65 -1.23
C PRO A 33 -35.69 6.51 -1.95
N GLU A 34 -36.75 6.15 -1.22
CA GLU A 34 -38.12 6.00 -1.77
C GLU A 34 -38.62 7.25 -2.49
N ALA A 35 -38.26 8.44 -1.99
CA ALA A 35 -38.63 9.72 -2.59
C ALA A 35 -38.10 9.90 -4.03
N LEU A 36 -36.98 9.23 -4.36
CA LEU A 36 -36.38 9.23 -5.69
C LEU A 36 -36.82 8.02 -6.52
N ALA A 37 -37.13 6.89 -5.87
CA ALA A 37 -37.59 5.67 -6.53
C ALA A 37 -39.00 5.83 -7.12
N ASN A 38 -39.93 6.41 -6.36
CA ASN A 38 -41.35 6.51 -6.75
C ASN A 38 -41.56 7.31 -8.05
N PRO A 39 -40.93 8.48 -8.27
CA PRO A 39 -41.08 9.23 -9.52
C PRO A 39 -40.44 8.54 -10.74
N LEU A 40 -39.37 7.76 -10.53
CA LEU A 40 -38.63 7.10 -11.61
C LEU A 40 -39.19 5.71 -11.94
N GLY A 41 -40.09 5.17 -11.11
CA GLY A 41 -40.66 3.83 -11.28
C GLY A 41 -39.64 2.69 -11.14
N VAL A 42 -38.45 2.99 -10.59
CA VAL A 42 -37.37 2.02 -10.38
C VAL A 42 -37.10 1.91 -8.89
N SER A 43 -37.20 0.70 -8.34
CA SER A 43 -36.78 0.40 -6.97
C SER A 43 -35.80 -0.76 -7.00
N PRO A 44 -34.49 -0.49 -7.11
CA PRO A 44 -33.45 -1.51 -7.00
C PRO A 44 -33.34 -1.98 -5.55
N ASP A 45 -34.28 -2.86 -5.17
CA ASP A 45 -34.42 -3.46 -3.85
C ASP A 45 -33.86 -4.89 -3.90
N ILE A 46 -32.89 -5.19 -3.03
CA ILE A 46 -32.28 -6.51 -2.95
C ILE A 46 -32.55 -7.10 -1.56
N ASN A 47 -33.25 -8.22 -1.52
CA ASN A 47 -33.48 -8.95 -0.29
C ASN A 47 -32.32 -9.91 -0.04
N MET A 48 -31.62 -9.74 1.07
CA MET A 48 -30.52 -10.62 1.46
C MET A 48 -30.42 -10.74 2.99
N PRO A 49 -29.82 -11.81 3.53
CA PRO A 49 -29.54 -11.90 4.96
C PRO A 49 -28.64 -10.75 5.43
N LEU A 50 -28.94 -10.19 6.61
CA LEU A 50 -28.21 -9.04 7.16
C LEU A 50 -26.70 -9.29 7.28
N PHE A 51 -26.29 -10.50 7.68
CA PHE A 51 -24.87 -10.83 7.78
C PHE A 51 -24.12 -10.68 6.44
N MET A 52 -24.79 -10.96 5.32
CA MET A 52 -24.19 -10.87 3.99
C MET A 52 -23.94 -9.40 3.63
N ALA A 53 -24.89 -8.53 3.92
CA ALA A 53 -24.72 -7.08 3.76
C ALA A 53 -23.57 -6.53 4.60
N ILE A 54 -23.47 -6.95 5.86
CA ILE A 54 -22.37 -6.54 6.76
C ILE A 54 -21.03 -7.03 6.22
N PHE A 55 -20.91 -8.30 5.82
CA PHE A 55 -19.65 -8.87 5.36
C PHE A 55 -19.18 -8.25 4.04
N ILE A 56 -20.09 -8.01 3.11
CA ILE A 56 -19.79 -7.29 1.86
C ILE A 56 -19.33 -5.86 2.19
N GLY A 57 -20.03 -5.16 3.08
CA GLY A 57 -19.65 -3.81 3.50
C GLY A 57 -18.25 -3.75 4.12
N VAL A 58 -17.94 -4.67 5.04
CA VAL A 58 -16.60 -4.79 5.64
C VAL A 58 -15.56 -5.16 4.58
N GLY A 59 -15.87 -6.10 3.68
CA GLY A 59 -14.99 -6.49 2.59
C GLY A 59 -14.65 -5.34 1.66
N ILE A 60 -15.66 -4.57 1.23
CA ILE A 60 -15.47 -3.35 0.40
C ILE A 60 -14.66 -2.31 1.17
N GLY A 61 -14.97 -2.07 2.45
CA GLY A 61 -14.22 -1.13 3.28
C GLY A 61 -12.73 -1.51 3.41
N LEU A 62 -12.43 -2.79 3.58
CA LEU A 62 -11.06 -3.29 3.61
C LEU A 62 -10.37 -3.17 2.26
N LEU A 63 -11.06 -3.46 1.15
CA LEU A 63 -10.51 -3.28 -0.21
C LEU A 63 -10.18 -1.81 -0.48
N ILE A 64 -11.08 -0.89 -0.11
CA ILE A 64 -10.85 0.55 -0.24
C ILE A 64 -9.69 0.99 0.66
N GLY A 65 -9.66 0.54 1.92
CA GLY A 65 -8.57 0.85 2.84
C GLY A 65 -7.22 0.33 2.34
N PHE A 66 -7.19 -0.88 1.78
CA PHE A 66 -6.00 -1.46 1.16
C PHE A 66 -5.56 -0.69 -0.09
N LEU A 67 -6.51 -0.31 -0.96
CA LEU A 67 -6.24 0.49 -2.14
C LEU A 67 -5.69 1.88 -1.75
N TRP A 68 -6.24 2.50 -0.71
CA TRP A 68 -5.78 3.78 -0.19
C TRP A 68 -4.36 3.68 0.37
N GLU A 69 -4.09 2.68 1.21
CA GLU A 69 -2.75 2.44 1.75
C GLU A 69 -1.74 2.16 0.63
N TRP A 70 -2.14 1.40 -0.39
CA TRP A 70 -1.30 1.11 -1.55
C TRP A 70 -0.98 2.37 -2.37
N VAL A 71 -1.97 3.21 -2.66
CA VAL A 71 -1.76 4.50 -3.35
C VAL A 71 -0.85 5.41 -2.53
N ARG A 72 -1.06 5.46 -1.20
CA ARG A 72 -0.23 6.24 -0.28
C ARG A 72 1.22 5.76 -0.31
N GLU A 73 1.44 4.46 -0.26
CA GLU A 73 2.79 3.88 -0.21
C GLU A 73 3.51 3.92 -1.56
N HIS A 74 2.78 4.03 -2.68
CA HIS A 74 3.37 4.11 -4.01
C HIS A 74 4.25 5.37 -4.21
N GLN A 75 3.90 6.50 -3.57
CA GLN A 75 4.68 7.73 -3.67
C GLN A 75 6.07 7.60 -3.02
N VAL A 76 6.14 6.96 -1.84
CA VAL A 76 7.40 6.75 -1.11
C VAL A 76 8.33 5.79 -1.85
N ARG A 77 7.78 4.77 -2.51
CA ARG A 77 8.56 3.81 -3.30
C ARG A 77 9.15 4.42 -4.57
N ALA A 78 8.48 5.40 -5.17
CA ALA A 78 8.99 6.12 -6.34
C ALA A 78 10.14 7.07 -5.98
N GLU A 79 10.02 7.81 -4.87
CA GLU A 79 11.09 8.68 -4.38
C GLU A 79 12.32 7.90 -3.92
N ALA A 80 12.15 6.79 -3.21
CA ALA A 80 13.27 5.94 -2.79
C ALA A 80 14.10 5.45 -4.00
N ARG A 81 13.44 5.09 -5.12
CA ARG A 81 14.13 4.68 -6.36
C ARG A 81 14.86 5.84 -7.04
N ARG A 82 14.29 7.05 -7.04
CA ARG A 82 14.95 8.25 -7.60
C ARG A 82 16.18 8.66 -6.77
N LYS A 83 16.01 8.76 -5.46
CA LYS A 83 17.09 9.07 -4.50
C LYS A 83 18.23 8.05 -4.58
N SER A 84 17.91 6.75 -4.69
CA SER A 84 18.94 5.72 -4.83
C SER A 84 19.81 5.89 -6.08
N ARG A 85 19.21 6.33 -7.21
CA ARG A 85 19.96 6.58 -8.46
C ARG A 85 20.83 7.83 -8.37
N GLU A 86 20.33 8.89 -7.73
CA GLU A 86 21.11 10.11 -7.48
C GLU A 86 22.32 9.83 -6.58
N VAL A 87 22.13 9.07 -5.50
CA VAL A 87 23.23 8.69 -4.60
C VAL A 87 24.29 7.88 -5.33
N GLU A 88 23.89 6.98 -6.22
CA GLU A 88 24.82 6.17 -7.00
C GLU A 88 25.58 7.02 -8.03
N ALA A 89 24.92 7.96 -8.70
CA ALA A 89 25.57 8.89 -9.62
C ALA A 89 26.58 9.81 -8.90
N LEU A 90 26.20 10.38 -7.76
CA LEU A 90 27.06 11.21 -6.93
C LEU A 90 28.26 10.43 -6.38
N ARG A 91 28.08 9.16 -5.99
CA ARG A 91 29.20 8.30 -5.60
C ARG A 91 30.22 8.13 -6.73
N ARG A 92 29.74 7.84 -7.95
CA ARG A 92 30.62 7.70 -9.12
C ARG A 92 31.36 9.00 -9.46
N GLU A 93 30.70 10.14 -9.34
CA GLU A 93 31.37 11.44 -9.53
C GLU A 93 32.43 11.71 -8.46
N VAL A 94 32.13 11.43 -7.18
CA VAL A 94 33.10 11.57 -6.10
C VAL A 94 34.29 10.64 -6.30
N ASP A 95 34.07 9.40 -6.71
CA ASP A 95 35.14 8.44 -6.96
C ASP A 95 36.00 8.87 -8.16
N ARG A 96 35.39 9.35 -9.24
CA ARG A 96 36.11 9.89 -10.41
C ARG A 96 36.93 11.13 -10.06
N LEU A 97 36.40 12.04 -9.25
CA LEU A 97 37.12 13.23 -8.80
C LEU A 97 38.29 12.89 -7.86
N LYS A 98 38.15 11.83 -7.06
CA LYS A 98 39.25 11.32 -6.25
C LYS A 98 40.35 10.73 -7.12
N GLU A 99 40.02 9.88 -8.10
CA GLU A 99 40.99 9.32 -9.05
C GLU A 99 41.77 10.41 -9.79
N GLN A 100 41.09 11.43 -10.34
CA GLN A 100 41.73 12.57 -11.01
C GLN A 100 42.64 13.40 -10.09
N ARG A 101 42.27 13.53 -8.81
CA ARG A 101 43.10 14.20 -7.79
C ARG A 101 44.34 13.40 -7.40
N HIS A 102 44.33 12.08 -7.58
CA HIS A 102 45.49 11.23 -7.36
C HIS A 102 46.45 11.26 -8.56
N GLU A 103 45.95 11.23 -9.80
CA GLU A 103 46.78 11.40 -11.01
C GLU A 103 47.57 12.71 -10.99
N GLY A 104 46.92 13.83 -10.65
CA GLY A 104 47.61 15.13 -10.57
C GLY A 104 48.64 15.23 -9.44
N LYS A 105 48.56 14.39 -8.40
CA LYS A 105 49.61 14.31 -7.36
C LYS A 105 50.81 13.51 -7.84
N ASP A 106 50.57 12.39 -8.52
CA ASP A 106 51.65 11.54 -9.05
C ASP A 106 52.44 12.26 -10.15
N GLU A 107 51.77 13.10 -10.95
CA GLU A 107 52.41 13.94 -11.97
C GLU A 107 53.34 15.01 -11.36
N ILE A 108 52.95 15.61 -10.22
CA ILE A 108 53.80 16.57 -9.49
C ILE A 108 55.00 15.87 -8.86
N VAL A 109 54.81 14.68 -8.27
CA VAL A 109 55.92 13.89 -7.71
C VAL A 109 56.92 13.49 -8.80
N ALA A 110 56.44 13.10 -9.98
CA ALA A 110 57.28 12.76 -11.13
C ALA A 110 58.05 13.97 -11.70
N LEU A 111 57.48 15.18 -11.64
CA LEU A 111 58.16 16.42 -12.05
C LEU A 111 59.24 16.82 -11.03
N VAL A 112 59.00 16.62 -9.73
CA VAL A 112 60.00 16.90 -8.68
C VAL A 112 61.19 15.94 -8.78
N ASP A 113 60.96 14.65 -9.00
CA ASP A 113 62.02 13.63 -9.16
C ASP A 113 62.86 13.84 -10.43
N LYS A 114 62.29 14.41 -11.49
CA LYS A 114 63.02 14.74 -12.74
C LYS A 114 63.89 15.99 -12.63
N THR A 115 63.66 16.83 -11.63
CA THR A 115 64.34 18.13 -11.49
C THR A 115 65.43 18.11 -10.40
N GLY A 116 65.55 17.01 -9.65
CA GLY A 116 66.65 16.74 -8.71
C GLY A 116 67.76 15.90 -9.35
#